data_AF-A0A9Q0S6U7-F1
#
_entry.id   AF-A0A9Q0S6U7-F1
#
_cell.length_a   1.000
_cell.length_b   1.000
_cell.length_c   1.000
_cell.angle_alpha   90.00
_cell.angle_beta   90.00
_cell.angle_gamma   90.00
#
_symmetry.space_group_name_H-M   'P 1'
#
loop_
_entity.id
_entity.type
_entity.pdbx_description
1 polymer ?
#
loop_
_entity_poly.entity_id
_entity_poly.type
_entity_poly.pdbx_seq_one_letter_code
_entity_poly.pdbx_strand_id
1 'polypeptide(L)' 'MKCFALLFLVLCLVSMIKADEEPRRCVDGKTYNDGCNNCFCSNGHVACTLMLCWDSNRQPVPRKEPPADFYEP' A
#
# COMPACT_ATOMS: atom_id res chain seq x y z
N MET A 1 -5.25 -18.40 41.12
CA MET A 1 -5.25 -16.91 41.21
C MET A 1 -4.03 -16.29 40.54
N LYS A 2 -2.79 -16.71 40.86
CA LYS A 2 -1.55 -16.19 40.23
C LYS A 2 -1.45 -16.44 38.72
N CYS A 3 -1.85 -17.63 38.23
CA CYS A 3 -1.81 -17.95 36.80
C CYS A 3 -2.81 -17.14 35.97
N PHE A 4 -3.98 -16.80 36.53
CA PHE A 4 -4.97 -15.97 35.85
C PHE A 4 -4.48 -14.53 35.69
N ALA A 5 -3.82 -13.98 36.72
CA ALA A 5 -3.19 -12.67 36.63
C ALA A 5 -2.05 -12.65 35.60
N LEU A 6 -1.20 -13.69 35.57
CA LEU A 6 -0.14 -13.85 34.57
C LEU A 6 -0.71 -13.97 33.15
N LEU A 7 -1.78 -14.75 32.95
CA LEU A 7 -2.42 -14.91 31.64
C LEU A 7 -3.05 -13.60 31.15
N PHE A 8 -3.73 -12.86 32.03
CA PHE A 8 -4.30 -11.55 31.71
C PHE A 8 -3.21 -10.54 31.31
N LEU A 9 -2.09 -10.54 32.04
CA LEU A 9 -0.97 -9.64 31.79
C LEU A 9 -0.31 -9.96 30.43
N VAL A 10 -0.14 -11.23 30.08
CA VAL A 10 0.36 -11.64 28.76
C VAL A 10 -0.59 -11.22 27.63
N LEU A 11 -1.90 -11.43 27.78
CA LEU A 11 -2.89 -11.02 26.78
C LEU A 11 -2.93 -9.50 26.60
N CYS A 12 -2.82 -8.74 27.69
CA CYS A 12 -2.71 -7.28 27.66
C CYS A 12 -1.41 -6.82 26.97
N LEU A 13 -0.28 -7.50 27.19
CA LEU A 13 0.97 -7.16 26.53
C LEU A 13 0.91 -7.45 25.02
N VAL A 14 0.34 -8.60 24.64
CA VAL A 14 0.20 -9.01 23.23
C VAL A 14 -0.77 -8.08 22.48
N SER A 15 -1.84 -7.60 23.11
CA SER A 15 -2.78 -6.66 22.46
C SER A 15 -2.20 -5.26 22.22
N MET A 16 -1.10 -4.91 22.87
CA MET A 16 -0.35 -3.67 22.60
C MET A 16 0.66 -3.82 21.45
N ILE A 17 0.95 -5.05 21.00
CA ILE A 17 1.79 -5.31 19.84
C ILE A 17 0.91 -5.11 18.59
N LYS A 18 1.00 -3.92 17.98
CA LYS A 18 0.49 -3.76 16.61
C LYS A 18 1.39 -4.60 15.69
N ALA A 19 0.80 -5.51 14.92
CA ALA A 19 1.51 -6.12 13.81
C ALA A 19 1.88 -5.00 12.85
N ASP A 20 3.18 -4.75 12.70
CA ASP A 20 3.69 -3.77 11.75
C ASP A 20 3.51 -4.36 10.35
N GLU A 21 2.42 -3.99 9.70
CA GLU A 21 2.27 -4.25 8.27
C GLU A 21 3.17 -3.24 7.55
N GLU A 22 4.45 -3.60 7.39
CA GLU A 22 5.38 -2.82 6.57
C GLU A 22 4.71 -2.58 5.20
N PRO A 23 4.58 -1.32 4.76
CA PRO A 23 3.89 -1.00 3.51
C PRO A 23 4.58 -1.74 2.35
N ARG A 24 3.79 -2.45 1.53
CA ARG A 24 4.30 -3.17 0.35
C ARG A 24 5.10 -2.22 -0.53
N ARG A 25 6.40 -2.45 -0.61
CA ARG A 25 7.32 -1.67 -1.45
C ARG A 25 7.23 -2.14 -2.89
N CYS A 26 7.21 -1.20 -3.83
CA CYS A 26 7.30 -1.53 -5.25
C CYS A 26 8.74 -1.86 -5.65
N VAL A 27 8.93 -2.43 -6.84
CA VAL A 27 10.27 -2.72 -7.38
C VAL A 27 10.81 -1.53 -8.15
N ASP A 28 11.96 -1.02 -7.72
CA ASP A 28 12.61 0.15 -8.32
C ASP A 28 12.79 0.01 -9.83
N GLY A 29 12.48 1.08 -10.55
CA GLY A 29 12.56 1.13 -12.01
C GLY A 29 11.35 0.55 -12.75
N LYS A 30 10.44 -0.18 -12.08
CA LYS A 30 9.17 -0.58 -12.71
C LYS A 30 8.27 0.62 -12.96
N THR A 31 7.51 0.57 -14.05
CA THR A 31 6.58 1.62 -14.49
C THR A 31 5.24 1.02 -14.90
N TYR A 32 4.15 1.75 -14.68
CA TYR A 32 2.83 1.41 -15.22
C TYR A 32 2.04 2.68 -15.57
N ASN A 33 0.95 2.52 -16.31
CA ASN A 33 0.01 3.60 -16.60
C ASN A 33 -1.30 3.33 -15.84
N ASP A 34 -1.75 4.30 -15.03
CA ASP A 34 -2.97 4.16 -14.22
C ASP A 34 -4.26 4.42 -15.04
N GLY A 35 -4.17 4.41 -16.36
CA GLY A 35 -5.24 4.83 -17.28
C GLY A 35 -5.17 6.30 -17.68
N CYS A 36 -4.33 7.11 -17.03
CA CYS A 36 -4.18 8.53 -17.32
C CYS A 36 -2.76 9.03 -17.06
N ASN A 37 -2.26 8.82 -15.84
CA ASN A 37 -0.93 9.17 -15.40
C ASN A 37 0.06 8.02 -15.64
N ASN A 38 1.30 8.41 -15.91
CA ASN A 38 2.42 7.50 -15.90
C ASN A 38 3.00 7.44 -14.49
N CYS A 39 3.12 6.23 -13.97
CA CYS A 39 3.59 5.96 -12.63
C CYS A 39 4.88 5.14 -12.67
N PHE A 40 5.75 5.36 -11.70
CA PHE A 40 7.04 4.67 -11.56
C PHE A 40 7.36 4.39 -10.10
N CYS A 41 8.20 3.39 -9.88
CA CYS A 41 8.75 3.08 -8.56
C CYS A 41 10.13 3.72 -8.38
N SER A 42 10.32 4.40 -7.25
CA SER A 42 11.60 4.97 -6.83
C SER A 42 11.79 4.83 -5.32
N ASN A 43 12.89 4.20 -4.91
CA ASN A 43 13.19 3.86 -3.52
C ASN A 43 12.05 3.09 -2.83
N GLY A 44 11.38 2.19 -3.56
CA GLY A 44 10.24 1.42 -3.05
C GLY A 44 8.93 2.19 -2.93
N HIS A 45 8.87 3.44 -3.40
CA HIS A 45 7.68 4.29 -3.39
C HIS A 45 7.14 4.56 -4.79
N VAL A 46 5.82 4.60 -4.91
CA VAL A 46 5.12 4.91 -6.17
C VAL A 46 5.01 6.42 -6.34
N ALA A 47 5.44 6.94 -7.48
CA ALA A 47 5.22 8.32 -7.91
C ALA A 47 4.54 8.33 -9.27
N CYS A 48 3.65 9.29 -9.51
CA CYS A 48 2.93 9.44 -10.77
C CYS A 48 2.99 10.88 -11.27
N THR A 49 2.78 11.08 -12.58
CA THR A 49 2.46 12.41 -13.13
C THR A 49 1.17 12.96 -12.51
N LEU A 50 0.90 14.26 -12.71
CA LEU A 50 -0.27 14.96 -12.12
C LEU A 50 -1.23 15.48 -13.21
N MET A 51 -1.50 14.67 -14.23
CA MET A 51 -2.52 14.98 -15.22
C MET A 51 -3.91 14.94 -14.58
N LEU A 52 -4.76 15.89 -14.98
CA LEU A 52 -6.17 15.89 -14.62
C LEU A 52 -6.91 14.84 -15.45
N CYS A 53 -7.47 13.83 -14.78
CA CYS A 53 -8.01 12.65 -15.43
C CYS A 53 -9.54 12.68 -15.51
N TRP A 54 -10.06 12.93 -16.72
CA TRP A 54 -11.49 12.92 -17.02
C TRP A 54 -11.84 12.11 -18.27
N ASP A 55 -13.06 11.58 -18.32
CA ASP A 55 -13.60 10.93 -19.51
C ASP A 55 -14.18 11.95 -20.50
N SER A 56 -14.75 11.47 -21.62
CA SER A 56 -15.39 12.32 -22.63
C SER A 56 -16.60 13.11 -22.09
N ASN A 57 -17.20 12.66 -20.99
CA ASN A 57 -18.32 13.31 -20.31
C ASN A 57 -17.86 14.23 -19.16
N ARG A 58 -16.55 14.48 -19.05
CA ARG A 58 -15.92 15.29 -17.99
C ARG A 58 -16.10 14.72 -16.58
N GLN A 59 -16.17 13.41 -16.45
CA GLN A 59 -16.24 12.71 -15.17
C GLN A 59 -14.86 12.19 -14.75
N PRO A 60 -14.53 12.17 -13.44
CA PRO A 60 -13.32 11.52 -12.93
C PRO A 60 -13.20 10.08 -13.42
N VAL A 61 -12.08 9.74 -14.06
CA VAL A 61 -11.81 8.34 -14.43
C VAL A 61 -11.21 7.57 -13.24
N PRO A 62 -11.62 6.31 -13.01
CA PRO A 62 -10.97 5.45 -12.03
C PRO A 62 -9.50 5.21 -12.40
N ARG A 63 -8.61 5.24 -11.41
CA ARG A 63 -7.23 4.80 -11.61
C ARG A 63 -7.17 3.28 -11.75
N LYS A 64 -6.42 2.81 -12.73
CA LYS A 64 -6.08 1.39 -12.90
C LYS A 64 -5.02 1.00 -11.88
N GLU A 65 -5.15 -0.22 -11.36
CA GLU A 65 -4.19 -0.79 -10.44
C GLU A 65 -2.87 -1.13 -11.14
N PRO A 66 -1.73 -1.11 -10.42
CA PRO A 66 -0.49 -1.66 -10.94
C PRO A 66 -0.62 -3.16 -11.23
N PRO A 67 0.13 -3.70 -12.20
CA PRO A 67 0.20 -5.14 -12.40
C PRO A 67 0.80 -5.84 -11.17
N ALA A 68 0.47 -7.11 -10.94
CA ALA A 68 0.88 -7.83 -9.72
C ALA A 68 2.41 -7.86 -9.54
N ASP A 69 3.14 -8.01 -10.64
CA ASP A 69 4.60 -8.03 -10.65
C ASP A 69 5.21 -6.68 -10.26
N PHE A 70 4.45 -5.58 -10.21
CA PHE A 70 4.95 -4.27 -9.81
C PHE A 70 5.53 -4.24 -8.38
N TYR A 71 5.09 -5.17 -7.53
CA TYR A 71 5.55 -5.33 -6.14
C TYR A 71 6.45 -6.56 -5.93
N GLU A 72 6.64 -7.38 -6.96
CA GLU A 72 7.41 -8.62 -6.89
C GLU A 72 8.81 -8.41 -7.51
N PRO A 73 9.91 -8.59 -6.73
CA PRO A 73 11.29 -8.42 -7.19
C PRO A 73 11.65 -9.21 -8.45
#